data_AF-A0A939NFH2-F1
#
_entry.id   AF-A0A939NFH2-F1
#
_cell.length_a   1.000
_cell.length_b   1.000
_cell.length_c   1.000
_cell.angle_alpha   90.00
_cell.angle_beta   90.00
_cell.angle_gamma   90.00
#
_symmetry.space_group_name_H-M   'P 1'
#
loop_
_entity.id
_entity.type
_entity.pdbx_description
1 polymer ?
#
loop_
_entity_poly.entity_id
_entity_poly.type
_entity_poly.pdbx_seq_one_letter_code
_entity_poly.pdbx_strand_id
1 'polypeptide(L)'
;MGWVNRGTHHAPRIHDLRHSFVVRRIILWQQQGIDVAHEMLSLSTYLGHASIAETYWYLQAVPELMAASAKQFEMCMPEVNDA
;
A
#
# COMPACT_ATOMS: atom_id res chain seq x y z
N MET A 1 -12.99 -19.97 2.02
CA MET A 1 -11.94 -18.96 2.31
C MET A 1 -10.59 -19.64 2.17
N GLY A 2 -10.03 -19.71 0.94
CA GLY A 2 -8.74 -20.34 0.67
C GLY A 2 -7.60 -19.38 0.99
N TRP A 3 -6.93 -19.56 2.12
CA TRP A 3 -5.85 -18.68 2.54
C TRP A 3 -4.55 -19.19 1.95
N VAL A 4 -4.08 -18.49 0.92
CA VAL A 4 -2.82 -18.80 0.26
C VAL A 4 -1.69 -18.26 1.13
N ASN A 5 -0.80 -19.15 1.54
CA ASN A 5 0.43 -18.77 2.21
C ASN A 5 1.33 -17.98 1.26
N ARG A 6 1.93 -16.87 1.72
CA ARG A 6 2.82 -16.04 0.91
C ARG A 6 4.20 -16.66 0.63
N GLY A 7 4.41 -17.93 0.97
CA GLY A 7 5.60 -18.70 0.61
C GLY A 7 6.77 -18.55 1.59
N THR A 8 6.63 -17.73 2.63
CA THR A 8 7.71 -17.47 3.61
C THR A 8 7.61 -18.33 4.87
N HIS A 9 6.46 -18.96 5.14
CA HIS A 9 6.25 -19.77 6.34
C HIS A 9 5.40 -21.01 6.06
N HIS A 10 5.39 -21.99 6.96
CA HIS A 10 4.65 -23.25 6.80
C HIS A 10 3.11 -23.09 6.93
N ALA A 11 2.63 -22.03 7.59
CA ALA A 11 1.21 -21.77 7.80
C ALA A 11 0.87 -20.27 7.69
N PRO A 12 -0.36 -19.90 7.27
CA PRO A 12 -0.81 -18.51 7.27
C PRO A 12 -0.75 -17.90 8.67
N ARG A 13 -0.15 -16.72 8.80
CA ARG A 13 -0.06 -15.99 10.07
C ARG A 13 -1.03 -14.82 10.09
N ILE A 14 -1.36 -14.37 11.31
CA ILE A 14 -2.13 -13.14 11.50
C ILE A 14 -1.44 -11.90 10.87
N HIS A 15 -0.10 -11.93 10.77
CA HIS A 15 0.67 -10.91 10.05
C HIS A 15 0.38 -10.92 8.54
N ASP A 16 0.17 -12.08 7.94
CA ASP A 16 -0.11 -12.18 6.50
C ASP A 16 -1.49 -11.61 6.17
N LEU A 17 -2.44 -11.72 7.10
CA LEU A 17 -3.71 -11.02 7.01
C LEU A 17 -3.57 -9.52 7.10
N ARG A 18 -2.87 -9.04 8.14
CA ARG A 18 -2.64 -7.61 8.35
C ARG A 18 -2.05 -7.01 7.08
N HIS A 19 -1.04 -7.66 6.54
CA HIS A 19 -0.41 -7.22 5.30
C HIS A 19 -1.38 -7.28 4.11
N SER A 20 -2.15 -8.36 3.94
CA SER A 20 -3.12 -8.48 2.84
C SER A 20 -4.22 -7.41 2.90
N PHE A 21 -4.70 -7.11 4.10
CA PHE A 21 -5.66 -6.05 4.36
C PHE A 21 -5.10 -4.68 3.97
N VAL A 22 -3.90 -4.35 4.45
CA VAL A 22 -3.25 -3.05 4.17
C VAL A 22 -3.07 -2.85 2.66
N VAL A 23 -2.51 -3.84 1.98
CA VAL A 23 -2.27 -3.76 0.52
C VAL A 23 -3.57 -3.56 -0.25
N ARG A 24 -4.60 -4.37 0.03
CA ARG A 24 -5.89 -4.25 -0.64
C ARG A 24 -6.56 -2.91 -0.36
N ARG A 25 -6.45 -2.39 0.86
CA ARG A 25 -7.03 -1.09 1.24
C ARG A 25 -6.38 0.06 0.48
N ILE A 26 -5.04 0.06 0.39
CA ILE A 26 -4.31 1.09 -0.34
C ILE A 26 -4.63 1.04 -1.84
N ILE A 27 -4.66 -0.16 -2.44
CA ILE A 27 -5.06 -0.33 -3.85
C ILE A 27 -6.47 0.20 -4.09
N LEU A 28 -7.42 -0.10 -3.21
CA LEU A 28 -8.79 0.37 -3.32
C LEU A 28 -8.87 1.91 -3.26
N TRP A 29 -8.12 2.54 -2.35
CA TRP A 29 -8.06 4.00 -2.26
C TRP A 29 -7.52 4.65 -3.53
N GLN A 30 -6.45 4.09 -4.10
CA GLN A 30 -5.93 4.58 -5.38
C GLN A 30 -6.95 4.43 -6.51
N GLN A 31 -7.66 3.30 -6.58
CA GLN A 31 -8.73 3.07 -7.57
C GLN A 31 -9.91 4.04 -7.40
N GLN A 32 -10.17 4.48 -6.17
CA GLN A 32 -11.22 5.44 -5.82
C GLN A 32 -10.77 6.91 -5.97
N GLY A 33 -9.50 7.16 -6.30
CA GLY A 33 -8.94 8.51 -6.36
C GLY A 33 -8.84 9.19 -4.98
N ILE A 34 -8.85 8.41 -3.91
CA ILE A 34 -8.65 8.91 -2.54
C ILE A 34 -7.17 9.22 -2.34
N ASP A 35 -6.89 10.36 -1.68
CA ASP A 35 -5.53 10.70 -1.28
C ASP A 35 -5.03 9.70 -0.23
N VAL A 36 -4.22 8.74 -0.70
CA VAL A 36 -3.64 7.70 0.14
C VAL A 36 -2.81 8.33 1.25
N ALA A 37 -2.00 9.35 0.96
CA ALA A 37 -1.11 9.96 1.94
C ALA A 37 -1.88 10.57 3.11
N HIS A 38 -3.04 11.17 2.83
CA HIS A 38 -3.96 11.67 3.85
C HIS A 38 -4.56 10.54 4.70
N GLU A 39 -4.96 9.43 4.06
CA GLU A 39 -5.59 8.30 4.76
C GLU A 39 -4.61 7.37 5.49
N MET A 40 -3.30 7.49 5.25
CA MET A 40 -2.28 6.68 5.92
C MET A 40 -2.32 6.82 7.45
N LEU A 41 -2.67 8.00 7.98
CA LEU A 41 -2.79 8.21 9.42
C LEU A 41 -3.98 7.46 10.02
N SER A 42 -5.13 7.50 9.33
CA SER A 42 -6.32 6.72 9.68
C SER A 42 -6.03 5.22 9.65
N LEU A 43 -5.29 4.76 8.63
CA LEU A 43 -4.89 3.37 8.50
C LEU A 43 -3.95 2.94 9.63
N SER A 44 -2.97 3.78 9.97
CA SER A 44 -2.03 3.52 11.07
C SER A 44 -2.76 3.33 12.40
N THR A 45 -3.73 4.19 12.68
CA THR A 45 -4.58 4.10 13.87
C THR A 45 -5.39 2.80 13.86
N TYR A 46 -5.98 2.44 12.72
CA TYR A 46 -6.75 1.20 12.58
C TYR A 46 -5.90 -0.07 12.83
N LEU A 47 -4.64 -0.06 12.40
CA LEU A 47 -3.72 -1.19 12.59
C LEU A 47 -3.15 -1.26 14.02
N GLY A 48 -3.31 -0.19 14.80
CA GLY A 48 -2.67 -0.06 16.12
C GLY A 48 -1.15 0.08 16.03
N HIS A 49 -0.64 0.68 14.95
CA HIS A 49 0.79 0.93 14.80
C HIS A 49 1.24 2.07 15.72
N ALA A 50 2.42 1.91 16.32
CA ALA A 50 2.98 2.90 17.23
C ALA A 50 3.50 4.14 16.49
N SER A 51 3.80 3.99 15.19
CA SER A 51 4.26 5.06 14.32
C SER A 51 3.66 4.93 12.92
N ILE A 52 3.31 6.06 12.32
CA ILE A 52 2.86 6.11 10.92
C ILE A 52 3.94 5.59 9.95
N ALA A 53 5.22 5.66 10.33
CA ALA A 53 6.33 5.15 9.52
C ALA A 53 6.22 3.64 9.27
N GLU A 54 5.72 2.87 10.25
CA GLU A 54 5.47 1.43 10.11
C GLU A 54 4.41 1.14 9.04
N THR A 55 3.44 2.05 8.91
CA THR A 55 2.39 2.00 7.88
C THR A 55 2.93 2.43 6.53
N TYR A 56 3.75 3.49 6.47
CA TYR A 56 4.39 3.96 5.22
C TYR A 56 5.31 2.95 4.56
N TRP A 57 5.92 2.06 5.34
CA TRP A 57 6.74 0.96 4.83
C TRP A 57 6.02 0.17 3.72
N TYR A 58 4.70 -0.04 3.86
CA TYR A 58 3.92 -0.81 2.88
C TYR A 58 3.95 -0.22 1.47
N LEU A 59 4.06 1.11 1.32
CA LEU A 59 4.14 1.74 0.00
C LEU A 59 5.45 1.39 -0.73
N GLN A 60 6.53 1.20 0.02
CA GLN A 60 7.87 1.03 -0.55
C GLN A 60 8.23 -0.41 -0.85
N ALA A 61 7.62 -1.38 -0.16
CA ALA A 61 8.09 -2.76 -0.28
C ALA A 61 6.98 -3.78 -0.58
N VAL A 62 5.90 -3.27 -1.17
CA VAL A 62 4.94 -4.06 -1.93
C VAL A 62 5.06 -3.63 -3.39
N PRO A 63 5.58 -4.48 -4.29
CA PRO A 63 5.82 -4.14 -5.70
C PRO A 63 4.57 -3.59 -6.41
N GLU A 64 3.40 -4.11 -6.06
CA GLU A 64 2.12 -3.67 -6.62
C GLU A 64 1.80 -2.22 -6.22
N LEU A 65 2.19 -1.79 -5.02
CA LEU A 65 2.02 -0.41 -4.55
C LEU A 65 3.09 0.52 -5.13
N MET A 66 4.31 0.02 -5.35
CA MET A 66 5.35 0.78 -6.06
C MET A 66 4.93 1.05 -7.51
N ALA A 67 4.43 0.04 -8.22
CA ALA A 67 3.95 0.20 -9.59
C ALA A 67 2.79 1.21 -9.68
N ALA A 68 1.87 1.18 -8.71
CA ALA A 68 0.77 2.14 -8.67
C ALA A 68 1.25 3.56 -8.34
N SER A 69 2.24 3.70 -7.45
CA SER A 69 2.87 5.00 -7.12
C SER A 69 3.62 5.57 -8.32
N ALA A 70 4.34 4.73 -9.08
CA ALA A 70 5.03 5.12 -10.30
C ALA A 70 4.04 5.65 -11.36
N LYS A 71 2.90 4.98 -11.53
CA LYS A 71 1.83 5.47 -12.42
C LYS A 71 1.30 6.85 -12.01
N GLN A 72 1.10 7.10 -10.72
CA GLN A 72 0.69 8.41 -10.23
C GLN A 72 1.75 9.48 -10.49
N PHE A 73 3.04 9.13 -10.35
CA PHE A 73 4.15 10.02 -10.66
C PHE A 73 4.16 10.42 -12.13
N GLU A 74 4.00 9.48 -13.06
CA GLU A 74 3.90 9.75 -14.50
C GLU A 74 2.73 10.67 -14.84
N MET A 75 1.58 10.51 -14.19
CA MET A 75 0.40 11.36 -14.42
C MET A 75 0.56 12.78 -13.89
N CYS A 76 1.42 12.99 -12.88
CA CYS A 76 1.63 14.29 -12.24
C CYS A 76 2.84 15.04 -12.80
N MET A 77 3.68 14.37 -13.60
CA MET A 77 4.80 15.00 -14.30
C MET A 77 4.25 15.76 -15.50
N PRO A 78 4.37 17.11 -15.56
CA PRO A 78 4.04 17.85 -16.78
C PRO A 78 4.97 17.39 -17.92
N GLU A 79 4.46 17.35 -19.15
CA GLU A 79 5.32 17.16 -20.33
C GLU A 79 6.46 18.19 -20.26
N VAL A 80 7.67 17.70 -19.98
CA VAL A 80 8.87 18.50 -20.19
C VAL A 80 9.02 18.57 -21.70
N ASN A 81 8.40 19.59 -22.30
CA ASN A 81 8.66 19.97 -23.68
C ASN A 81 10.08 20.50 -23.72
N ASP A 82 11.03 19.59 -23.93
CA ASP A 82 12.41 19.91 -24.29
C ASP A 82 12.36 20.71 -25.60
N ALA A 83 12.63 22.01 -25.49
CA ALA A 83 12.86 22.94 -26.60
C ALA A 83 14.36 23.07 -26.89
#